data_AF-A0A3M2FX24-F1
#
_entry.id   AF-A0A3M2FX24-F1
#
_cell.length_a   1.000
_cell.length_b   1.000
_cell.length_c   1.000
_cell.angle_alpha   90.00
_cell.angle_beta   90.00
_cell.angle_gamma   90.00
#
_symmetry.space_group_name_H-M   'P 1'
#
loop_
_entity.id
_entity.type
_entity.pdbx_description
1 polymer ?
#
loop_
_entity_poly.entity_id
_entity_poly.type
_entity_poly.pdbx_seq_one_letter_code
_entity_poly.pdbx_strand_id
1 'polypeptide(L)' 'EQQQQHLYEATTAVPIRLRLSARLGADLHALADAVRDAVQQAVAEHTGLHAARIDVEFTDVVPVRSSPSPSAA' A
#
# COMPACT_ATOMS: atom_id res chain seq x y z
N GLU A 1 33.95 16.11 14.52
CA GLU A 1 33.41 15.01 13.67
C GLU A 1 32.08 14.42 14.15
N GLN A 2 31.69 14.53 15.43
CA GLN A 2 30.38 14.03 15.89
C GLN A 2 29.17 14.90 15.47
N GLN A 3 29.38 16.17 15.14
CA GLN A 3 28.28 17.09 14.79
C GLN A 3 27.75 16.91 13.35
N GLN A 4 28.46 16.18 12.49
CA GLN A 4 27.99 15.84 11.14
C GLN A 4 27.12 14.58 11.10
N GLN A 5 27.13 13.74 12.15
CA GLN A 5 26.35 12.50 12.18
C GLN A 5 24.86 12.74 12.43
N HIS A 6 24.47 13.85 13.06
CA HIS A 6 23.06 14.22 13.25
C HIS A 6 22.41 14.89 12.02
N LEU A 7 23.20 15.32 11.02
CA LEU A 7 22.64 15.88 9.78
C LEU A 7 22.24 14.81 8.76
N TYR A 8 22.64 13.55 8.98
CA TYR A 8 22.26 12.40 8.16
C TYR A 8 20.94 11.75 8.60
N GLU A 9 20.23 12.32 9.57
CA GLU A 9 18.92 11.84 10.04
C GLU A 9 17.73 12.38 9.23
N ALA A 10 17.97 13.24 8.24
CA ALA A 10 16.93 13.76 7.37
C ALA A 10 17.18 13.36 5.92
N THR A 11 16.11 12.92 5.24
CA THR A 11 15.88 12.92 3.78
C THR A 11 16.06 11.64 2.97
N THR A 12 16.22 10.45 3.56
CA THR A 12 16.02 9.22 2.78
C THR A 12 14.53 9.03 2.53
N ALA A 13 14.06 9.41 1.34
CA ALA A 13 12.69 9.17 0.93
C ALA A 13 12.45 7.65 0.83
N VAL A 14 11.46 7.17 1.58
CA VAL A 14 11.17 5.73 1.71
C VAL A 14 10.07 5.34 0.70
N PRO A 15 10.25 4.28 -0.11
CA PRO A 15 9.19 3.76 -0.96
C PRO A 15 8.13 3.02 -0.13
N ILE A 16 6.86 3.25 -0.42
CA ILE A 16 5.74 2.58 0.27
C ILE A 16 4.96 1.72 -0.73
N ARG A 17 4.76 0.45 -0.39
CA ARG A 17 3.96 -0.50 -1.17
C ARG A 17 2.74 -0.94 -0.36
N LEU A 18 1.57 -0.81 -0.96
CA LEU A 18 0.29 -1.22 -0.37
C LEU A 18 -0.42 -2.19 -1.30
N ARG A 19 -0.89 -3.32 -0.74
CA ARG A 19 -1.71 -4.29 -1.46
C ARG A 19 -3.13 -4.28 -0.93
N LEU A 20 -4.08 -4.05 -1.82
CA LEU A 20 -5.50 -3.96 -1.50
C LEU A 20 -6.24 -5.11 -2.17
N SER A 21 -7.16 -5.70 -1.43
CA SER A 21 -8.06 -6.74 -1.93
C SER A 21 -9.46 -6.16 -2.06
N ALA A 22 -10.01 -6.16 -3.27
CA ALA A 22 -11.34 -5.63 -3.55
C ALA A 22 -12.18 -6.64 -4.35
N ARG A 23 -13.50 -6.51 -4.28
CA ARG A 23 -14.44 -7.29 -5.09
C ARG A 23 -14.69 -6.60 -6.43
N LEU A 24 -14.90 -7.40 -7.47
CA LEU A 24 -15.28 -6.94 -8.80
C LEU A 24 -16.54 -6.05 -8.74
N GLY A 25 -16.44 -4.82 -9.25
CA GLY A 25 -17.52 -3.82 -9.28
C GLY A 25 -17.26 -2.54 -8.49
N ALA A 26 -16.21 -2.47 -7.67
CA ALA A 26 -15.74 -1.22 -7.10
C ALA A 26 -14.94 -0.42 -8.16
N ASP A 27 -15.06 0.91 -8.15
CA ASP A 27 -14.19 1.78 -8.93
C ASP A 27 -12.78 1.76 -8.32
N LEU A 28 -11.98 0.76 -8.72
CA LEU A 28 -10.64 0.52 -8.21
C LEU A 28 -9.70 1.70 -8.49
N HIS A 29 -9.98 2.47 -9.54
CA HIS A 29 -9.18 3.65 -9.87
C HIS A 29 -9.41 4.76 -8.85
N ALA A 30 -10.67 5.11 -8.59
CA ALA A 30 -11.02 6.09 -7.57
C ALA A 30 -10.53 5.67 -6.17
N LEU A 31 -10.61 4.37 -5.85
CA LEU A 31 -10.07 3.83 -4.60
C LEU A 31 -8.54 3.96 -4.50
N ALA A 32 -7.80 3.70 -5.58
CA ALA A 32 -6.35 3.85 -5.59
C ALA A 32 -5.93 5.30 -5.34
N ASP A 33 -6.59 6.27 -5.96
CA ASP A 33 -6.28 7.68 -5.75
C ASP A 33 -6.58 8.14 -4.33
N ALA A 34 -7.72 7.74 -3.77
CA ALA A 34 -8.05 8.02 -2.38
C ALA A 34 -7.02 7.41 -1.40
N VAL A 35 -6.54 6.20 -1.66
CA VAL A 35 -5.52 5.55 -0.82
C VAL A 35 -4.16 6.24 -0.95
N ARG A 36 -3.75 6.65 -2.16
CA ARG A 36 -2.50 7.39 -2.36
C ARG A 36 -2.50 8.69 -1.57
N ASP A 37 -3.59 9.45 -1.64
CA ASP A 37 -3.73 10.73 -0.94
C ASP A 37 -3.68 10.55 0.58
N ALA A 38 -4.47 9.61 1.11
CA ALA A 38 -4.50 9.31 2.55
C ALA A 38 -3.14 8.85 3.09
N VAL A 39 -2.41 8.02 2.32
CA VAL A 39 -1.08 7.54 2.71
C VAL A 39 -0.06 8.66 2.65
N GLN A 40 -0.12 9.52 1.62
CA GLN A 40 0.75 10.69 1.52
C GLN A 40 0.56 11.62 2.72
N GLN A 41 -0.69 11.88 3.09
CA GLN A 41 -1.03 12.70 4.25
C GLN A 41 -0.52 12.06 5.55
N ALA A 42 -0.80 10.78 5.79
CA ALA A 42 -0.36 10.08 6.99
C ALA A 42 1.17 10.08 7.14
N VAL A 43 1.90 9.88 6.04
CA VAL A 43 3.37 9.92 6.07
C VAL A 43 3.86 11.32 6.44
N ALA A 44 3.29 12.36 5.84
CA ALA A 44 3.66 13.74 6.17
C ALA A 44 3.36 14.09 7.64
N GLU A 45 2.18 13.73 8.13
CA GLU A 45 1.76 14.01 9.51
C GLU A 45 2.63 13.29 10.55
N HIS A 46 2.99 12.03 10.31
CA HIS A 46 3.71 11.22 11.29
C HIS A 46 5.23 11.33 11.21
N THR A 47 5.78 11.70 10.05
CA THR A 47 7.23 11.69 9.83
C THR A 47 7.79 13.06 9.43
N GLY A 48 6.95 14.01 9.03
CA GLY A 48 7.39 15.27 8.44
C GLY A 48 8.02 15.11 7.05
N LEU A 49 7.94 13.91 6.45
CA LEU A 49 8.53 13.59 5.15
C LEU A 49 7.45 13.40 4.09
N HIS A 50 7.85 13.58 2.83
CA HIS A 50 7.05 13.14 1.69
C HIS A 50 7.48 11.74 1.26
N ALA A 51 6.51 10.85 1.05
CA ALA A 51 6.76 9.59 0.35
C ALA A 51 7.28 9.90 -1.08
N ALA A 52 8.38 9.28 -1.48
CA ALA A 52 8.90 9.46 -2.85
C ALA A 52 8.01 8.77 -3.90
N ARG A 53 7.36 7.67 -3.50
CA ARG A 53 6.53 6.85 -4.39
C ARG A 53 5.58 5.99 -3.58
N ILE A 54 4.32 5.94 -4.01
CA ILE A 54 3.27 5.09 -3.44
C ILE A 54 2.75 4.17 -4.54
N ASP A 55 3.10 2.90 -4.46
CA ASP A 55 2.60 1.86 -5.37
C ASP A 55 1.38 1.18 -4.74
N VAL A 56 0.24 1.25 -5.44
CA VAL A 56 -1.01 0.60 -5.05
C VAL A 56 -1.30 -0.55 -6.01
N GLU A 57 -1.36 -1.76 -5.48
CA GLU A 57 -1.69 -2.97 -6.24
C GLU A 57 -3.03 -3.54 -5.77
N PHE A 58 -3.91 -3.84 -6.72
CA PHE A 58 -5.16 -4.56 -6.47
C PHE A 58 -5.02 -6.03 -6.81
N THR A 59 -5.43 -6.88 -5.88
CA THR A 59 -5.60 -8.31 -6.15
C THR A 59 -7.10 -8.61 -6.17
N ASP A 60 -7.58 -9.19 -7.28
CA ASP A 60 -8.95 -9.69 -7.36
C ASP A 60 -9.10 -10.91 -6.44
N VAL A 61 -10.09 -10.86 -5.56
CA VAL A 61 -10.44 -12.00 -4.72
C VAL A 61 -11.55 -12.78 -5.41
N VAL A 62 -11.17 -13.67 -6.32
CA VAL A 62 -12.08 -14.70 -6.81
C VAL A 62 -12.40 -15.63 -5.64
N PRO A 63 -13.68 -15.72 -5.19
CA PRO A 63 -14.03 -16.72 -4.20
C PRO A 63 -13.72 -18.08 -4.81
N VAL A 64 -12.83 -18.83 -4.17
CA VAL A 64 -12.60 -20.24 -4.51
C VAL A 64 -13.96 -20.92 -4.45
N ARG A 65 -14.51 -21.31 -5.61
CA ARG A 65 -15.61 -22.27 -5.62
C ARG A 65 -15.01 -23.52 -5.00
N SER A 66 -15.39 -23.84 -3.77
CA SER A 66 -15.07 -25.13 -3.17
C SER A 66 -15.53 -26.19 -4.18
N SER A 67 -14.60 -26.78 -4.90
CA SER A 67 -14.88 -27.95 -5.73
C SER A 67 -15.54 -28.99 -4.81
N PRO A 68 -16.63 -29.65 -5.24
CA PRO A 68 -17.21 -30.72 -4.43
C PRO A 68 -16.10 -31.73 -4.14
N SER A 69 -15.93 -32.04 -2.86
CA SER A 69 -15.06 -33.11 -2.38
C SER A 69 -15.31 -34.36 -3.25
N PRO A 70 -14.28 -35.03 -3.81
CA PRO A 70 -14.49 -36.33 -4.44
C PRO A 70 -14.90 -37.31 -3.34
N SER A 71 -16.21 -37.42 -3.11
CA SER A 71 -16.80 -38.43 -2.25
C SER A 71 -16.79 -39.74 -3.04
N ALA A 72 -15.87 -40.63 -2.64
CA ALA A 72 -15.82 -42.08 -2.81
C ALA A 72 -16.50 -42.72 -4.04
N ALA A 73 -15.68 -43.42 -4.83
CA ALA A 73 -16.08 -44.58 -5.63
C ALA A 73 -15.14 -45.75 -5.29
#